data_AF-A0A6I6N4A7-F1
#
_entry.id   AF-A0A6I6N4A7-F1
#
_cell.length_a   1.000
_cell.length_b   1.000
_cell.length_c   1.000
_cell.angle_alpha   90.00
_cell.angle_beta   90.00
_cell.angle_gamma   90.00
#
_symmetry.space_group_name_H-M   'P 1'
#
loop_
_entity.id
_entity.type
_entity.pdbx_description
1 polymer ?
#
loop_
_entity_poly.entity_id
_entity_poly.type
_entity_poly.pdbx_seq_one_letter_code
_entity_poly.pdbx_strand_id
1 'polypeptide(L)'
;MGMSVTISVATGQDAEQIFKLQYLCFQSEAALYGNYRIDPLVQSLDSVRQEVASDCVFVARLGDEVVGSVRGKVTDDGAAAIGRLCVHPRLQGHGIGARLLRAAEGALAQERGATRFRLFTGHRSEGNLRLYRRSGYETVGRSQGTDGVEMIILEKQAGTYAATA
;
A
#
# COMPACT_ATOMS: atom_id res chain seq x y z
N MET A 1 3.62 -28.76 8.45
CA MET A 1 4.11 -27.43 8.89
C MET A 1 3.29 -26.38 8.16
N GLY A 2 2.50 -25.57 8.88
CA GLY A 2 1.70 -24.52 8.23
C GLY A 2 2.64 -23.41 7.73
N MET A 3 2.57 -23.08 6.44
CA MET A 3 3.34 -21.97 5.90
C MET A 3 2.81 -20.66 6.53
N SER A 4 3.67 -19.98 7.28
CA SER A 4 3.34 -18.70 7.91
C SER A 4 3.66 -17.55 6.96
N VAL A 5 2.81 -16.52 6.93
CA VAL A 5 3.05 -15.33 6.10
C VAL A 5 4.19 -14.49 6.68
N THR A 6 5.24 -14.24 5.89
CA THR A 6 6.37 -13.36 6.24
C THR A 6 6.26 -12.02 5.51
N ILE A 7 6.90 -10.97 6.03
CA ILE A 7 6.99 -9.64 5.39
C ILE A 7 8.46 -9.35 5.10
N SER A 8 8.78 -8.93 3.89
CA SER A 8 10.14 -8.57 3.49
C SER A 8 10.14 -7.41 2.50
N VAL A 9 11.29 -6.74 2.36
CA VAL A 9 11.52 -5.79 1.27
C VAL A 9 11.38 -6.52 -0.07
N ALA A 10 10.78 -5.88 -1.06
CA ALA A 10 10.67 -6.41 -2.41
C ALA A 10 11.99 -6.27 -3.16
N THR A 11 12.24 -7.23 -4.04
CA THR A 11 13.37 -7.21 -4.96
C THR A 11 12.88 -7.05 -6.40
N GLY A 12 13.78 -6.76 -7.35
CA GLY A 12 13.41 -6.72 -8.77
C GLY A 12 12.77 -8.00 -9.30
N GLN A 13 13.04 -9.16 -8.68
CA GLN A 13 12.43 -10.44 -9.03
C GLN A 13 10.94 -10.51 -8.67
N ASP A 14 10.47 -9.67 -7.75
CA ASP A 14 9.07 -9.66 -7.31
C ASP A 14 8.15 -8.85 -8.21
N ALA A 15 8.71 -8.02 -9.10
CA ALA A 15 7.94 -7.06 -9.89
C ALA A 15 6.80 -7.73 -10.70
N GLU A 16 7.05 -8.91 -11.27
CA GLU A 16 6.02 -9.62 -12.03
C GLU A 16 4.91 -10.18 -11.13
N GLN A 17 5.26 -10.72 -9.96
CA GLN A 17 4.26 -11.22 -9.00
C GLN A 17 3.43 -10.07 -8.44
N ILE A 18 4.07 -8.95 -8.09
CA ILE A 18 3.41 -7.71 -7.65
C ILE A 18 2.46 -7.19 -8.74
N PHE A 19 2.89 -7.21 -10.00
CA PHE A 19 2.08 -6.77 -11.14
C PHE A 19 0.82 -7.62 -11.33
N LYS A 20 0.95 -8.95 -11.23
CA LYS A 20 -0.20 -9.86 -11.30
C LYS A 20 -1.13 -9.70 -10.09
N LEU A 21 -0.55 -9.61 -8.89
CA LEU A 21 -1.28 -9.46 -7.65
C LEU A 21 -2.06 -8.15 -7.60
N GLN A 22 -1.45 -7.02 -8.00
CA GLN A 22 -2.16 -5.73 -8.01
C GLN A 22 -3.36 -5.80 -8.97
N TYR A 23 -3.17 -6.39 -10.16
CA TYR A 23 -4.24 -6.50 -11.14
C TYR A 23 -5.43 -7.29 -10.57
N LEU A 24 -5.16 -8.39 -9.88
CA LEU A 24 -6.16 -9.19 -9.19
C LEU A 24 -6.86 -8.41 -8.06
N CYS A 25 -6.09 -7.77 -7.17
CA CYS A 25 -6.64 -7.13 -5.98
C CYS A 25 -7.49 -5.90 -6.29
N PHE A 26 -7.10 -5.12 -7.30
CA PHE A 26 -7.78 -3.87 -7.65
C PHE A 26 -9.06 -4.09 -8.49
N GLN A 27 -9.40 -5.33 -8.88
CA GLN A 27 -10.67 -5.65 -9.52
C GLN A 27 -11.88 -5.26 -8.65
N SER A 28 -11.80 -5.46 -7.33
CA SER A 28 -12.91 -5.11 -6.43
C SER A 28 -13.13 -3.61 -6.34
N GLU A 29 -12.05 -2.82 -6.32
CA GLU A 29 -12.13 -1.36 -6.34
C GLU A 29 -12.68 -0.88 -7.69
N ALA A 30 -12.20 -1.43 -8.79
CA ALA A 30 -12.71 -1.10 -10.12
C ALA A 30 -14.21 -1.40 -10.26
N ALA A 31 -14.67 -2.56 -9.76
CA ALA A 31 -16.09 -2.91 -9.74
C ALA A 31 -16.91 -1.96 -8.85
N LEU A 32 -16.38 -1.60 -7.67
CA LEU A 32 -17.04 -0.70 -6.72
C LEU A 32 -17.29 0.70 -7.30
N TYR A 33 -16.39 1.15 -8.17
CA TYR A 33 -16.45 2.46 -8.81
C TYR A 33 -16.95 2.43 -10.26
N GLY A 34 -17.17 1.25 -10.84
CA GLY A 34 -17.49 1.10 -12.26
C GLY A 34 -16.37 1.61 -13.19
N ASN A 35 -15.13 1.67 -12.70
CA ASN A 35 -13.98 2.20 -13.44
C ASN A 35 -12.83 1.18 -13.49
N TYR A 36 -12.66 0.54 -14.64
CA TYR A 36 -11.58 -0.42 -14.90
C TYR A 36 -10.33 0.20 -15.52
N ARG A 37 -10.26 1.54 -15.60
CA ARG A 37 -9.11 2.30 -16.10
C ARG A 37 -8.29 2.94 -14.98
N ILE A 38 -8.55 2.58 -13.73
CA ILE A 38 -7.76 3.04 -12.57
C ILE A 38 -6.29 2.65 -12.72
N ASP A 39 -5.38 3.50 -12.24
CA ASP A 39 -3.93 3.35 -12.45
C ASP A 39 -3.38 1.92 -12.19
N PRO A 40 -3.74 1.21 -11.09
CA PRO A 40 -3.20 -0.14 -10.85
C PRO A 40 -3.52 -1.16 -11.95
N LEU A 41 -4.61 -0.96 -12.68
CA LEU A 41 -5.07 -1.89 -13.73
C LEU A 41 -4.51 -1.56 -15.11
N VAL A 42 -4.00 -0.34 -15.31
CA VAL A 42 -3.45 0.12 -16.60
C VAL A 42 -1.95 0.42 -16.55
N GLN A 43 -1.33 0.33 -15.37
CA GLN A 43 0.12 0.42 -15.20
C GLN A 43 0.83 -0.65 -16.03
N SER A 44 2.01 -0.35 -16.58
CA SER A 44 2.84 -1.35 -17.26
C SER A 44 3.74 -2.11 -16.28
N LEU A 45 4.15 -3.32 -16.65
CA LEU A 45 5.13 -4.08 -15.87
C LEU A 45 6.46 -3.32 -15.72
N ASP A 46 6.91 -2.60 -16.75
CA ASP A 46 8.15 -1.82 -16.67
C ASP A 46 8.04 -0.65 -15.69
N SER A 47 6.87 -0.01 -15.60
CA SER A 47 6.63 1.00 -14.56
C SER A 47 6.65 0.37 -13.16
N VAL A 48 6.08 -0.82 -12.97
CA VAL A 48 6.20 -1.55 -11.69
C VAL A 48 7.66 -1.89 -11.37
N ARG A 49 8.45 -2.33 -12.34
CA ARG A 49 9.89 -2.61 -12.16
C ARG A 49 10.65 -1.37 -11.72
N GLN A 50 10.36 -0.22 -12.32
CA GLN A 50 10.97 1.06 -11.94
C GLN A 50 10.60 1.45 -10.51
N GLU A 51 9.31 1.38 -10.15
CA GLU A 51 8.85 1.68 -8.79
C GLU A 51 9.44 0.72 -7.75
N VAL A 52 9.56 -0.57 -8.05
CA VAL A 52 10.22 -1.55 -7.16
C VAL A 52 11.69 -1.22 -6.95
N ALA A 53 12.36 -0.62 -7.93
CA ALA A 53 13.77 -0.24 -7.83
C ALA A 53 13.99 1.10 -7.08
N SER A 54 13.04 2.04 -7.13
CA SER A 54 13.19 3.39 -6.55
C SER A 54 12.49 3.59 -5.20
N ASP A 55 11.33 2.96 -5.02
CA ASP A 55 10.42 3.23 -3.92
C ASP A 55 10.66 2.28 -2.73
N CYS A 56 10.08 2.60 -1.59
CA CYS A 56 9.99 1.67 -0.48
C CYS A 56 8.88 0.66 -0.80
N VAL A 57 9.24 -0.58 -1.12
CA VAL A 57 8.28 -1.63 -1.46
C VAL A 57 8.45 -2.83 -0.54
N PHE A 58 7.36 -3.25 0.08
CA PHE A 58 7.29 -4.46 0.89
C PHE A 58 6.32 -5.47 0.29
N VAL A 59 6.65 -6.75 0.44
CA VAL A 59 5.80 -7.87 0.06
C VAL A 59 5.50 -8.75 1.25
N ALA A 60 4.30 -9.34 1.24
CA ALA A 60 3.92 -10.42 2.11
C ALA A 60 4.05 -11.72 1.34
N ARG A 61 4.72 -12.74 1.91
CA ARG A 61 4.96 -14.01 1.25
C ARG A 61 4.33 -15.19 1.96
N LEU A 62 3.85 -16.14 1.18
CA LEU A 62 3.52 -17.48 1.63
C LEU A 62 4.45 -18.46 0.91
N GLY A 63 5.54 -18.85 1.56
CA GLY A 63 6.66 -19.49 0.84
C GLY A 63 7.32 -18.50 -0.11
N ASP A 64 7.41 -18.85 -1.39
CA ASP A 64 7.99 -17.98 -2.44
C ASP A 64 6.95 -17.08 -3.12
N GLU A 65 5.66 -17.30 -2.86
CA GLU A 65 4.56 -16.58 -3.50
C GLU A 65 4.29 -15.23 -2.81
N VAL A 66 4.27 -14.15 -3.59
CA VAL A 66 3.85 -12.83 -3.14
C VAL A 66 2.32 -12.78 -3.04
N VAL A 67 1.82 -12.68 -1.81
CA VAL A 67 0.39 -12.67 -1.49
C VAL A 67 -0.11 -11.31 -1.00
N GLY A 68 0.78 -10.33 -0.88
CA GLY A 68 0.45 -8.95 -0.52
C GLY A 68 1.59 -8.02 -0.90
N SER A 69 1.29 -6.76 -1.18
CA SER A 69 2.30 -5.74 -1.41
C SER A 69 1.85 -4.37 -0.91
N VAL A 70 2.82 -3.49 -0.64
CA VAL A 70 2.60 -2.06 -0.37
C VAL A 70 3.77 -1.26 -0.94
N ARG A 71 3.49 -0.04 -1.41
CA ARG A 71 4.50 0.89 -1.92
C ARG A 71 4.46 2.19 -1.13
N GLY A 72 5.61 2.82 -0.98
CA GLY A 72 5.76 4.07 -0.25
C GLY A 72 6.89 4.91 -0.82
N LYS A 73 6.69 6.22 -0.90
CA LYS A 73 7.74 7.16 -1.30
C LYS A 73 7.63 8.48 -0.54
N VAL A 74 8.76 9.09 -0.23
CA VAL A 74 8.80 10.42 0.39
C VAL A 74 8.49 11.46 -0.68
N THR A 75 7.65 12.42 -0.34
CA THR A 75 7.27 13.57 -1.15
C THR A 75 8.03 14.81 -0.70
N ASP A 76 8.11 15.82 -1.56
CA ASP A 76 8.91 17.03 -1.35
C ASP A 76 8.51 17.82 -0.09
N ASP A 77 7.28 17.65 0.39
CA ASP A 77 6.75 18.23 1.63
C ASP A 77 7.09 17.44 2.90
N GLY A 78 8.00 16.46 2.81
CA GLY A 78 8.47 15.63 3.94
C GLY A 78 7.48 14.54 4.40
N ALA A 79 6.32 14.44 3.75
CA ALA A 79 5.40 13.32 3.95
C ALA A 79 5.90 12.08 3.21
N ALA A 80 5.42 10.90 3.60
CA ALA A 80 5.50 9.72 2.76
C ALA A 80 4.11 9.34 2.22
N ALA A 81 3.98 9.35 0.90
CA ALA A 81 2.82 8.82 0.22
C ALA A 81 2.90 7.29 0.24
N ILE A 82 1.99 6.65 0.97
CA ILE A 82 1.83 5.20 0.96
C ILE A 82 0.66 4.86 0.04
N GLY A 83 0.77 3.77 -0.69
CA GLY A 83 -0.24 3.37 -1.65
C GLY A 83 -0.01 1.97 -2.18
N ARG A 84 -0.83 1.57 -3.16
CA ARG A 84 -0.78 0.24 -3.77
C ARG A 84 -0.79 -0.90 -2.74
N LEU A 85 -1.39 -0.65 -1.57
CA LEU A 85 -1.57 -1.65 -0.53
C LEU A 85 -2.60 -2.65 -1.03
N CYS A 86 -2.18 -3.89 -1.22
CA CYS A 86 -3.07 -4.95 -1.63
C CYS A 86 -2.70 -6.28 -0.97
N VAL A 87 -3.71 -7.12 -0.75
CA VAL A 87 -3.56 -8.47 -0.21
C VAL A 87 -4.48 -9.35 -1.03
N HIS A 88 -3.96 -10.51 -1.42
CA HIS A 88 -4.68 -11.52 -2.18
C HIS A 88 -6.08 -11.74 -1.56
N PRO A 89 -7.18 -11.71 -2.34
CA PRO A 89 -8.55 -11.71 -1.81
C PRO A 89 -8.84 -12.83 -0.80
N ARG A 90 -8.30 -14.03 -1.06
CA ARG A 90 -8.47 -15.22 -0.18
C ARG A 90 -7.73 -15.14 1.16
N LEU A 91 -6.86 -14.15 1.34
CA LEU A 91 -6.01 -13.96 2.52
C LEU A 91 -6.30 -12.61 3.24
N GLN A 92 -7.32 -11.89 2.79
CA GLN A 92 -7.81 -10.70 3.49
C GLN A 92 -8.44 -11.07 4.83
N GLY A 93 -8.54 -10.09 5.74
CA GLY A 93 -9.10 -10.33 7.09
C GLY A 93 -8.13 -10.97 8.09
N HIS A 94 -6.95 -11.44 7.66
CA HIS A 94 -5.93 -12.05 8.52
C HIS A 94 -4.84 -11.08 9.02
N GLY A 95 -5.08 -9.77 8.95
CA GLY A 95 -4.14 -8.75 9.44
C GLY A 95 -2.90 -8.51 8.58
N ILE A 96 -2.77 -9.15 7.41
CA ILE A 96 -1.63 -8.99 6.49
C ILE A 96 -1.46 -7.54 6.04
N GLY A 97 -2.56 -6.87 5.65
CA GLY A 97 -2.51 -5.48 5.20
C GLY A 97 -1.99 -4.52 6.27
N ALA A 98 -2.36 -4.74 7.54
CA ALA A 98 -1.84 -3.96 8.66
C ALA A 98 -0.34 -4.21 8.92
N ARG A 99 0.13 -5.46 8.72
CA ARG A 99 1.56 -5.80 8.84
C ARG A 99 2.39 -5.16 7.73
N LEU A 100 1.91 -5.19 6.49
CA LEU A 100 2.54 -4.52 5.35
C LEU A 100 2.63 -3.02 5.58
N LEU A 101 1.51 -2.39 5.95
CA LEU A 101 1.46 -0.96 6.21
C LEU A 101 2.47 -0.53 7.29
N ARG A 102 2.54 -1.25 8.41
CA ARG A 102 3.53 -0.98 9.47
C ARG A 102 4.98 -1.13 8.99
N ALA A 103 5.27 -2.14 8.16
CA ALA A 103 6.63 -2.33 7.63
C ALA A 103 7.05 -1.15 6.74
N ALA A 104 6.15 -0.71 5.85
CA ALA A 104 6.39 0.47 5.02
C ALA A 104 6.55 1.75 5.85
N GLU A 105 5.67 1.99 6.83
CA GLU A 105 5.76 3.14 7.74
C GLU A 105 7.11 3.19 8.48
N GLY A 106 7.54 2.05 9.04
CA GLY A 106 8.81 1.95 9.76
C GLY A 106 10.01 2.29 8.89
N ALA A 107 10.11 1.68 7.70
CA ALA A 107 11.20 1.96 6.77
C ALA A 107 11.18 3.41 6.26
N LEU A 108 10.00 3.95 5.94
CA LEU A 108 9.87 5.34 5.48
C LEU A 108 10.29 6.35 6.56
N ALA A 109 9.93 6.11 7.82
CA ALA A 109 10.35 6.98 8.93
C ALA A 109 11.85 6.84 9.24
N GLN A 110 12.34 5.61 9.37
CA GLN A 110 13.70 5.33 9.84
C GLN A 110 14.78 5.54 8.76
N GLU A 111 14.52 5.11 7.52
CA GLU A 111 15.51 5.12 6.45
C GLU A 111 15.40 6.37 5.56
N ARG A 112 14.19 6.95 5.46
CA ARG A 112 13.92 8.08 4.55
C ARG A 112 13.45 9.35 5.25
N GLY A 113 13.39 9.36 6.58
CA GLY A 113 13.11 10.56 7.38
C GLY A 113 11.69 11.12 7.25
N ALA A 114 10.71 10.29 6.85
CA ALA A 114 9.32 10.72 6.74
C ALA A 114 8.77 11.19 8.09
N THR A 115 8.22 12.40 8.15
CA THR A 115 7.64 12.97 9.38
C THR A 115 6.15 12.70 9.54
N ARG A 116 5.49 12.34 8.43
CA ARG A 116 4.08 11.94 8.38
C ARG A 116 3.84 10.98 7.23
N PHE A 117 2.82 10.14 7.35
CA PHE A 117 2.35 9.25 6.29
C PHE A 117 1.04 9.77 5.74
N ARG A 118 0.87 9.69 4.42
CA ARG A 118 -0.32 10.12 3.69
C ARG A 118 -0.84 8.99 2.83
N LEU A 119 -2.14 8.76 2.89
CA LEU A 119 -2.87 7.76 2.11
C LEU A 119 -4.04 8.41 1.37
N PHE A 120 -4.34 7.85 0.20
CA PHE A 120 -5.53 8.18 -0.58
C PHE A 120 -6.34 6.91 -0.79
N THR A 121 -7.64 6.95 -0.51
CA THR A 121 -8.53 5.83 -0.81
C THR A 121 -9.90 6.34 -1.20
N GLY A 122 -10.62 5.61 -2.02
CA GLY A 122 -11.95 6.01 -2.44
C GLY A 122 -12.92 6.07 -1.25
N HIS A 123 -13.86 7.03 -1.29
CA HIS A 123 -14.84 7.22 -0.21
C HIS A 123 -15.76 6.03 0.09
N ARG A 124 -15.90 5.08 -0.85
CA ARG A 124 -16.71 3.85 -0.75
C ARG A 124 -15.87 2.65 -0.32
N SER A 125 -14.54 2.77 -0.30
CA SER A 125 -13.60 1.69 0.04
C SER A 125 -13.57 1.45 1.55
N GLU A 126 -14.70 1.04 2.13
CA GLU A 126 -14.88 0.99 3.58
C GLU A 126 -13.86 0.07 4.29
N GLY A 127 -13.44 -1.02 3.64
CA GLY A 127 -12.40 -1.91 4.16
C GLY A 127 -11.09 -1.18 4.40
N ASN A 128 -10.67 -0.36 3.42
CA ASN A 128 -9.48 0.47 3.51
C ASN A 128 -9.64 1.54 4.58
N LEU A 129 -10.77 2.24 4.60
CA LEU A 129 -11.07 3.26 5.62
C LEU A 129 -11.03 2.68 7.05
N ARG A 130 -11.60 1.48 7.26
CA ARG A 130 -11.53 0.78 8.55
C ARG A 130 -10.10 0.39 8.93
N LEU A 131 -9.33 -0.15 7.98
CA LEU A 131 -7.93 -0.49 8.20
C LEU A 131 -7.12 0.73 8.62
N TYR A 132 -7.19 1.82 7.86
CA TYR A 132 -6.39 3.01 8.11
C TYR A 132 -6.73 3.70 9.42
N ARG A 133 -8.03 3.83 9.75
CA ARG A 133 -8.45 4.34 11.07
C ARG A 133 -7.92 3.49 12.22
N ARG A 134 -7.97 2.16 12.11
CA ARG A 134 -7.39 1.25 13.11
C ARG A 134 -5.87 1.34 13.21
N SER A 135 -5.20 1.72 12.13
CA SER A 135 -3.76 1.96 12.10
C SER A 135 -3.34 3.35 12.60
N GLY A 136 -4.29 4.17 13.04
CA GLY A 136 -4.05 5.51 13.60
C GLY A 136 -4.02 6.64 12.57
N TYR A 137 -4.58 6.43 11.38
CA TYR A 137 -4.77 7.50 10.40
C TYR A 137 -6.07 8.27 10.65
N GLU A 138 -5.99 9.57 10.49
CA GLU A 138 -7.10 10.49 10.61
C GLU A 138 -7.46 11.08 9.25
N THR A 139 -8.75 11.29 8.99
CA THR A 139 -9.19 11.95 7.77
C THR A 139 -8.89 13.44 7.87
N VAL A 140 -8.07 13.95 6.95
CA VAL A 140 -7.65 15.37 6.91
C VAL A 140 -8.27 16.14 5.75
N GLY A 141 -8.90 15.44 4.80
CA GLY A 141 -9.51 16.09 3.67
C GLY A 141 -10.10 15.13 2.65
N ARG A 142 -10.55 15.72 1.54
CA ARG A 142 -11.05 15.01 0.36
C ARG A 142 -10.41 15.59 -0.88
N SER A 143 -10.26 14.77 -1.91
CA SER A 143 -9.85 15.20 -3.25
C SER A 143 -10.67 14.47 -4.31
N GLN A 144 -10.54 14.89 -5.55
CA GLN A 144 -11.00 14.10 -6.69
C GLN A 144 -9.81 13.37 -7.32
N GLY A 145 -9.98 12.07 -7.55
CA GLY A 145 -9.11 11.31 -8.44
C GLY A 145 -9.20 11.84 -9.86
N THR A 146 -8.21 11.50 -10.68
CA THR A 146 -8.17 11.86 -12.12
C THR A 146 -9.35 11.28 -12.91
N ASP A 147 -10.00 10.26 -12.35
CA ASP A 147 -11.20 9.60 -12.86
C ASP A 147 -12.51 10.15 -12.29
N GLY A 148 -12.46 11.22 -11.49
CA GLY A 148 -13.62 11.83 -10.85
C GLY A 148 -14.10 11.11 -9.58
N VAL A 149 -13.43 10.03 -9.15
CA VAL A 149 -13.75 9.35 -7.89
C VAL A 149 -13.42 10.28 -6.72
N GLU A 150 -14.36 10.51 -5.81
CA GLU A 150 -14.06 11.21 -4.55
C GLU A 150 -13.16 10.32 -3.69
N MET A 151 -11.99 10.87 -3.36
CA MET A 151 -10.95 10.26 -2.55
C MET A 151 -10.94 10.90 -1.16
N ILE A 152 -10.75 10.08 -0.14
CA ILE A 152 -10.49 10.50 1.23
C ILE A 152 -8.98 10.56 1.42
N ILE A 153 -8.50 11.69 1.92
CA ILE A 153 -7.10 11.89 2.30
C ILE A 153 -7.00 11.57 3.78
N LEU A 154 -6.11 10.64 4.12
CA LEU A 154 -5.81 10.31 5.51
C LEU A 154 -4.34 10.54 5.81
N GLU A 155 -4.06 11.12 6.98
CA GLU A 155 -2.70 11.34 7.47
C GLU A 155 -2.50 10.70 8.84
N LYS A 156 -1.25 10.32 9.11
CA LYS A 156 -0.78 9.84 10.41
C LYS A 156 0.58 10.45 10.64
N GLN A 157 0.79 11.07 11.80
CA GLN A 157 2.13 11.54 12.16
C GLN A 157 3.07 10.33 12.29
N ALA A 158 4.29 10.44 11.77
CA ALA A 158 5.34 9.51 12.11
C ALA A 158 5.76 9.84 13.55
N GLY A 159 4.91 9.48 14.52
CA GLY A 159 5.30 9.46 15.92
C GLY A 159 6.62 8.71 16.06
N THR A 160 7.38 8.98 17.12
CA THR A 160 8.74 8.47 17.29
C THR A 160 8.82 6.95 17.09
N TYR A 161 9.12 6.52 15.86
CA TYR A 161 9.68 5.19 15.57
C TYR A 161 11.11 5.10 16.13
N ALA A 162 11.61 6.17 16.75
CA ALA A 162 12.78 6.17 17.61
C ALA A 162 12.40 5.67 19.01
N ALA A 163 12.56 4.37 19.22
CA ALA A 163 13.12 3.75 20.43
C ALA A 163 12.67 2.29 20.53
N THR A 164 13.26 1.44 19.69
CA THR A 164 13.64 0.09 20.12
C THR A 164 14.68 -0.40 19.14
N ALA A 165 15.92 0.04 19.43
CA ALA A 165 17.12 -0.67 19.02
C ALA A 165 17.19 -2.03 19.72
#